data_AF-A0A956RJP6-F1
#
_entry.id   AF-A0A956RJP6-F1
#
_cell.length_a   1.000
_cell.length_b   1.000
_cell.length_c   1.000
_cell.angle_alpha   90.00
_cell.angle_beta   90.00
_cell.angle_gamma   90.00
#
_symmetry.space_group_name_H-M   'P 1'
#
loop_
_entity.id
_entity.type
_entity.pdbx_description
1 polymer ?
#
loop_
_entity_poly.entity_id
_entity_poly.type
_entity_poly.pdbx_seq_one_letter_code
_entity_poly.pdbx_strand_id
1 'polypeptide(L)'
;MVSSSGDEPGGGALPQQLDVDVAVIGAGVSGLYTAWRLLQADPARTVAVFEMSERIGGRLFSRALPGMPHVHAELGGMRYLPNQQPLVHGVVEELGLATRPFLVGDPRPHDGRPGSPPAGARNNLLYLRRRLMRSHELARAAGDRYFLGPHERGKTPDEILAQVMATYIPFLAGRDVSEFGEREVLGEALYRTGYWNLLAKVLSSEGYRYVRHAGGYDTNVSNANAAAALQINEFGGEVIYRTLKRGMQALPLALARACDRVSTARRGARAVWTNARLDGFARAGEGA
;
A
#
# COMPACT_ATOMS: atom_id res chain seq x y z
N MET A 1 -8.41 -0.20 -28.75
CA MET A 1 -7.23 -1.07 -28.51
C MET A 1 -6.00 -0.18 -28.53
N VAL A 2 -5.37 0.04 -27.39
CA VAL A 2 -4.06 0.72 -27.35
C VAL A 2 -3.06 -0.33 -27.81
N SER A 3 -2.41 -0.11 -28.94
CA SER A 3 -1.36 -0.99 -29.46
C SER A 3 -0.27 -1.15 -28.40
N SER A 4 -0.04 -2.38 -27.94
CA SER A 4 1.12 -2.73 -27.14
C SER A 4 2.38 -2.45 -27.95
N SER A 5 3.09 -1.38 -27.62
CA SER A 5 4.48 -1.20 -28.05
C SER A 5 5.26 -2.46 -27.70
N GLY A 6 6.07 -2.99 -28.62
CA GLY A 6 6.80 -4.27 -28.53
C GLY A 6 7.87 -4.40 -27.44
N ASP A 7 7.76 -3.63 -26.36
CA ASP A 7 8.69 -3.53 -25.22
C ASP A 7 7.99 -3.79 -23.87
N GLU A 8 6.79 -4.38 -23.90
CA GLU A 8 6.13 -4.89 -22.69
C GLU A 8 6.65 -6.29 -22.32
N PRO A 9 7.16 -6.48 -21.09
CA PRO A 9 7.57 -7.79 -20.61
C PRO A 9 6.36 -8.72 -20.42
N GLY A 10 6.59 -10.03 -20.38
CA GLY A 10 5.52 -11.00 -20.12
C GLY A 10 4.64 -11.31 -21.34
N GLY A 11 5.24 -11.69 -22.47
CA GLY A 11 4.51 -12.09 -23.67
C GLY A 11 5.30 -13.16 -24.44
N GLY A 12 4.61 -13.85 -25.34
CA GLY A 12 5.14 -15.01 -26.07
C GLY A 12 4.45 -16.31 -25.64
N ALA A 13 4.48 -17.32 -26.50
CA ALA A 13 3.94 -18.63 -26.18
C ALA A 13 4.85 -19.33 -25.16
N LEU A 14 4.27 -19.76 -24.04
CA LEU A 14 5.00 -20.57 -23.06
C LEU A 14 5.50 -21.85 -23.75
N PRO A 15 6.79 -22.20 -23.64
CA PRO A 15 7.30 -23.45 -24.20
C PRO A 15 6.62 -24.65 -23.55
N GLN A 16 6.43 -25.74 -24.32
CA GLN A 16 5.80 -26.97 -23.85
C GLN A 16 6.57 -27.61 -22.68
N GLN A 17 7.88 -27.43 -22.64
CA GLN A 17 8.75 -27.87 -21.56
C GLN A 17 9.76 -26.76 -21.24
N LEU A 18 9.91 -26.46 -19.95
CA LEU A 18 10.85 -25.46 -19.45
C LEU A 18 11.50 -26.01 -18.17
N ASP A 19 12.81 -26.17 -18.21
CA ASP A 19 13.62 -26.58 -17.06
C ASP A 19 14.33 -25.35 -16.49
N VAL A 20 14.14 -25.12 -15.19
CA VAL A 20 14.69 -23.97 -14.45
C VAL A 20 15.06 -24.34 -13.03
N ASP A 21 16.10 -23.70 -12.50
CA ASP A 21 16.58 -23.81 -11.13
C ASP A 21 15.55 -23.23 -10.16
N VAL A 22 14.85 -22.17 -10.57
CA VAL A 22 13.81 -21.51 -9.76
C VAL A 22 12.59 -21.13 -10.61
N ALA A 23 11.44 -21.68 -10.24
CA ALA A 23 10.14 -21.23 -10.71
C ALA A 23 9.51 -20.28 -9.67
N VAL A 24 9.15 -19.06 -10.10
CA VAL A 24 8.45 -18.06 -9.29
C VAL A 24 7.02 -17.95 -9.78
N ILE A 25 6.06 -18.12 -8.87
CA ILE A 25 4.62 -18.10 -9.21
C ILE A 25 4.02 -16.75 -8.80
N GLY A 26 3.57 -16.00 -9.80
CA GLY A 26 2.95 -14.67 -9.71
C GLY A 26 3.91 -13.53 -10.09
N ALA A 27 3.55 -12.75 -11.12
CA ALA A 27 4.28 -11.54 -11.52
C ALA A 27 3.76 -10.29 -10.81
N GLY A 28 3.48 -10.43 -9.51
CA GLY A 28 3.35 -9.30 -8.59
C GLY A 28 4.71 -8.71 -8.21
N VAL A 29 4.71 -7.61 -7.45
CA VAL A 29 5.96 -6.97 -7.00
C VAL A 29 6.87 -7.92 -6.20
N SER A 30 6.31 -8.81 -5.37
CA SER A 30 7.07 -9.78 -4.58
C SER A 30 7.78 -10.82 -5.45
N GLY A 31 7.06 -11.44 -6.38
CA GLY A 31 7.63 -12.45 -7.29
C GLY A 31 8.71 -11.84 -8.19
N LEU A 32 8.45 -10.66 -8.75
CA LEU A 32 9.41 -9.97 -9.62
C LEU A 32 10.64 -9.46 -8.87
N TYR A 33 10.47 -8.96 -7.64
CA TYR A 33 11.60 -8.60 -6.78
C TYR A 33 12.44 -9.83 -6.45
N THR A 34 11.80 -10.96 -6.12
CA THR A 34 12.48 -12.23 -5.84
C THR A 34 13.32 -12.69 -7.04
N ALA A 35 12.71 -12.76 -8.22
CA ALA A 35 13.40 -13.17 -9.45
C ALA A 35 14.56 -12.23 -9.79
N TRP A 36 14.34 -10.92 -9.67
CA TRP A 36 15.37 -9.93 -9.91
C TRP A 36 16.55 -10.06 -8.94
N ARG A 37 16.30 -10.25 -7.64
CA ARG A 37 17.36 -10.45 -6.64
C ARG A 37 18.13 -11.76 -6.85
N LEU A 38 17.45 -12.84 -7.24
CA LEU A 38 18.12 -14.11 -7.58
C LEU A 38 19.05 -13.96 -8.78
N LEU A 39 18.60 -13.27 -9.83
CA LEU A 39 19.39 -12.99 -11.02
C LEU A 39 20.52 -11.98 -10.77
N GLN A 40 20.37 -11.06 -9.82
CA GLN A 40 21.47 -10.19 -9.39
C GLN A 40 22.55 -10.96 -8.62
N ALA A 41 22.12 -11.84 -7.70
CA ALA A 41 23.04 -12.63 -6.87
C ALA A 41 23.83 -13.65 -7.69
N ASP A 42 23.15 -14.29 -8.64
CA ASP A 42 23.78 -15.23 -9.56
C ASP A 42 23.16 -15.07 -10.95
N PRO A 43 23.83 -14.30 -11.81
CA PRO A 43 23.32 -14.04 -13.14
C PRO A 43 23.32 -15.29 -14.05
N ALA A 44 23.96 -16.40 -13.65
CA ALA A 44 23.94 -17.67 -14.38
C ALA A 44 22.76 -18.58 -13.99
N ARG A 45 22.05 -18.29 -12.88
CA ARG A 45 20.89 -19.06 -12.41
C ARG A 45 19.68 -18.94 -13.35
N THR A 46 18.99 -20.05 -13.60
CA THR A 46 17.78 -20.10 -14.43
C THR A 46 16.54 -19.78 -13.60
N VAL A 47 15.90 -18.65 -13.88
CA VAL A 47 14.72 -18.18 -13.16
C VAL A 47 13.61 -17.90 -14.15
N ALA A 48 12.44 -18.52 -13.94
CA ALA A 48 11.22 -18.21 -14.68
C ALA A 48 10.12 -17.71 -13.73
N VAL A 49 9.42 -16.66 -14.14
CA VAL A 49 8.27 -16.06 -13.45
C VAL A 49 7.01 -16.36 -14.25
N PHE A 50 6.04 -17.01 -13.64
CA PHE A 50 4.78 -17.40 -14.27
C PHE A 50 3.62 -16.62 -13.67
N GLU A 51 2.86 -15.91 -14.51
CA GLU A 51 1.71 -15.11 -14.11
C GLU A 51 0.44 -15.64 -14.77
N MET A 52 -0.57 -15.92 -13.95
CA MET A 52 -1.84 -16.45 -14.42
C MET A 52 -2.58 -15.48 -15.34
N SER A 53 -2.59 -14.19 -15.01
CA SER A 53 -3.30 -13.19 -15.79
C SER A 53 -2.51 -12.75 -17.02
N GLU A 54 -3.16 -11.96 -17.89
CA GLU A 54 -2.52 -11.29 -19.02
C GLU A 54 -1.63 -10.09 -18.61
N ARG A 55 -1.47 -9.82 -17.30
CA ARG A 55 -0.89 -8.55 -16.82
C ARG A 55 0.10 -8.72 -15.69
N ILE A 56 1.24 -8.06 -15.84
CA ILE A 56 2.24 -7.87 -14.78
C ILE A 56 1.81 -6.81 -13.77
N GLY A 57 2.06 -7.07 -12.49
CA GLY A 57 2.00 -6.08 -11.42
C GLY A 57 1.09 -6.45 -10.25
N GLY A 58 0.21 -7.43 -10.41
CA GLY A 58 -0.71 -7.87 -9.35
C GLY A 58 -1.53 -6.69 -8.81
N ARG A 59 -1.44 -6.41 -7.50
CA ARG A 59 -2.17 -5.32 -6.83
C ARG A 59 -1.62 -3.91 -7.09
N LEU A 60 -0.58 -3.77 -7.91
CA LEU A 60 -0.17 -2.48 -8.47
C LEU A 60 -0.68 -2.43 -9.92
N PHE A 61 -1.61 -1.53 -10.18
CA PHE A 61 -2.27 -1.43 -11.47
C PHE A 61 -2.59 0.02 -11.80
N SER A 62 -1.92 0.56 -12.82
CA SER A 62 -2.02 1.96 -13.20
C SER A 62 -2.57 2.07 -14.61
N ARG A 63 -3.52 2.98 -14.85
CA ARG A 63 -4.09 3.24 -16.18
C ARG A 63 -3.97 4.70 -16.53
N ALA A 64 -3.43 4.99 -17.72
CA ALA A 64 -3.54 6.31 -18.30
C ALA A 64 -5.01 6.57 -18.67
N LEU A 65 -5.54 7.74 -18.31
CA LEU A 65 -6.93 8.09 -18.65
C LEU A 65 -7.06 8.40 -20.15
N PRO A 66 -8.14 7.95 -20.82
CA PRO A 66 -8.41 8.29 -22.21
C PRO A 66 -8.41 9.82 -22.42
N GLY A 67 -7.66 10.31 -23.42
CA GLY A 67 -7.52 11.74 -23.70
C GLY A 67 -6.59 12.51 -22.74
N MET A 68 -6.08 11.87 -21.68
CA MET A 68 -5.19 12.47 -20.68
C MET A 68 -3.99 11.56 -20.39
N PRO A 69 -3.07 11.35 -21.35
CA PRO A 69 -2.01 10.32 -21.25
C PRO A 69 -1.00 10.55 -20.12
N HIS A 70 -0.93 11.76 -19.58
CA HIS A 70 -0.09 12.15 -18.45
C HIS A 70 -0.79 11.99 -17.09
N VAL A 71 -2.07 11.63 -17.08
CA VAL A 71 -2.85 11.36 -15.87
C VAL A 71 -3.00 9.85 -15.69
N HIS A 72 -2.29 9.32 -14.70
CA HIS A 72 -2.37 7.93 -14.32
C HIS A 72 -3.33 7.76 -13.14
N ALA A 73 -4.41 7.02 -13.36
CA ALA A 73 -5.30 6.55 -12.32
C ALA A 73 -4.75 5.23 -11.74
N GLU A 74 -4.77 5.12 -10.42
CA GLU A 74 -4.34 3.92 -9.69
C GLU A 74 -5.57 3.07 -9.34
N LEU A 75 -5.56 1.82 -9.74
CA LEU A 75 -6.58 0.81 -9.42
C LEU A 75 -6.09 -0.13 -8.31
N GLY A 76 -5.02 0.25 -7.61
CA GLY A 76 -4.35 -0.50 -6.56
C GLY A 76 -3.52 0.41 -5.66
N GLY A 77 -2.35 -0.05 -5.24
CA GLY A 77 -1.43 0.78 -4.45
C GLY A 77 -1.04 2.06 -5.21
N MET A 78 -1.11 3.22 -4.55
CA MET A 78 -0.98 4.54 -5.20
C MET A 78 0.21 5.40 -4.73
N ARG A 79 0.78 5.06 -3.57
CA ARG A 79 1.82 5.86 -2.91
C ARG A 79 2.67 4.99 -1.98
N TYR A 80 3.83 5.51 -1.62
CA TYR A 80 4.75 4.91 -0.64
C TYR A 80 5.39 6.00 0.22
N LEU A 81 6.05 5.58 1.30
CA LEU A 81 6.62 6.44 2.34
C LEU A 81 8.14 6.27 2.40
N PRO A 82 8.93 7.17 1.78
CA PRO A 82 10.37 7.00 1.68
C PRO A 82 11.08 6.74 3.02
N ASN A 83 10.68 7.49 4.06
CA ASN A 83 11.32 7.43 5.39
C ASN A 83 10.92 6.18 6.20
N GLN A 84 9.75 5.60 5.93
CA GLN A 84 9.23 4.44 6.67
C GLN A 84 9.37 3.13 5.88
N GLN A 85 9.58 3.22 4.56
CA GLN A 85 9.68 2.08 3.65
C GLN A 85 11.00 2.14 2.85
N PRO A 86 12.16 2.10 3.54
CA PRO A 86 13.47 2.30 2.90
C PRO A 86 13.78 1.24 1.84
N LEU A 87 13.30 -0.01 2.01
CA LEU A 87 13.46 -1.06 1.00
C LEU A 87 12.71 -0.74 -0.30
N VAL A 88 11.48 -0.23 -0.20
CA VAL A 88 10.71 0.19 -1.38
C VAL A 88 11.39 1.39 -2.04
N HIS A 89 11.81 2.37 -1.23
CA HIS A 89 12.50 3.55 -1.72
C HIS A 89 13.80 3.20 -2.45
N GLY A 90 14.62 2.32 -1.88
CA GLY A 90 15.89 1.88 -2.47
C GLY A 90 15.70 1.18 -3.81
N VAL A 91 14.69 0.32 -3.96
CA VAL A 91 14.40 -0.32 -5.26
C VAL A 91 13.95 0.70 -6.31
N VAL A 92 13.16 1.70 -5.90
CA VAL A 92 12.74 2.80 -6.79
C VAL A 92 13.96 3.59 -7.30
N GLU A 93 14.94 3.86 -6.43
CA GLU A 93 16.18 4.55 -6.79
C GLU A 93 17.09 3.68 -7.65
N GLU A 94 17.31 2.42 -7.28
CA GLU A 94 18.17 1.48 -8.02
C GLU A 94 17.66 1.25 -9.45
N LEU A 95 16.34 1.24 -9.65
CA LEU A 95 15.72 1.14 -10.97
C LEU A 95 15.59 2.49 -11.70
N GLY A 96 16.04 3.60 -11.11
CA GLY A 96 16.01 4.93 -11.71
C GLY A 96 14.60 5.46 -12.00
N LEU A 97 13.61 5.06 -11.20
CA LEU A 97 12.21 5.40 -11.46
C LEU A 97 11.89 6.82 -11.01
N ALA A 98 11.37 7.65 -11.93
CA ALA A 98 11.01 9.02 -11.61
C ALA A 98 9.81 9.10 -10.66
N THR A 99 9.94 9.92 -9.62
CA THR A 99 8.93 10.10 -8.56
C THR A 99 8.42 11.53 -8.48
N ARG A 100 7.31 11.74 -7.79
CA ARG A 100 6.74 13.05 -7.43
C ARG A 100 6.05 12.99 -6.07
N PRO A 101 5.84 14.13 -5.39
CA PRO A 101 4.99 14.18 -4.21
C PRO A 101 3.58 13.65 -4.53
N PHE A 102 3.03 12.83 -3.64
CA PHE A 102 1.63 12.46 -3.68
C PHE A 102 0.86 13.47 -2.82
N LEU A 103 0.10 14.34 -3.50
CA LEU A 103 -0.57 15.46 -2.86
C LEU A 103 -1.83 14.97 -2.15
N VAL A 104 -1.91 15.23 -0.84
CA VAL A 104 -3.11 14.94 -0.01
C VAL A 104 -4.07 16.13 0.09
N GLY A 105 -3.71 17.27 -0.49
CA GLY A 105 -4.54 18.46 -0.60
C GLY A 105 -4.05 19.37 -1.71
N ASP A 106 -4.86 20.34 -2.13
CA ASP A 106 -4.53 21.22 -3.25
C ASP A 106 -3.40 22.19 -2.87
N PRO A 107 -2.26 22.17 -3.57
CA PRO A 107 -1.13 23.05 -3.28
C PRO A 107 -1.38 24.50 -3.75
N ARG A 108 -2.46 24.77 -4.48
CA ARG A 108 -2.82 26.11 -4.94
C ARG A 108 -3.55 26.88 -3.84
N PRO A 109 -3.47 28.22 -3.86
CA PRO A 109 -4.25 29.04 -2.94
C PRO A 109 -5.75 28.83 -3.12
N HIS A 110 -6.48 28.76 -2.01
CA HIS A 110 -7.94 28.58 -2.01
C HIS A 110 -8.70 29.76 -2.64
N ASP A 111 -8.09 30.94 -2.68
CA ASP A 111 -8.63 32.20 -3.18
C ASP A 111 -8.07 32.60 -4.56
N GLY A 112 -7.18 31.78 -5.13
CA GLY A 112 -6.51 32.04 -6.41
C GLY A 112 -5.50 33.20 -6.40
N ARG A 113 -5.21 33.82 -5.24
CA ARG A 113 -4.29 34.96 -5.16
C ARG A 113 -2.83 34.48 -5.05
N PRO A 114 -1.90 34.95 -5.89
CA PRO A 114 -0.49 34.63 -5.74
C PRO A 114 0.03 35.01 -4.34
N GLY A 115 0.73 34.08 -3.69
CA GLY A 115 1.29 34.29 -2.34
C GLY A 115 0.34 33.95 -1.18
N SER A 116 -0.95 33.71 -1.42
CA SER A 116 -1.87 33.22 -0.39
C SER A 116 -1.50 31.77 0.03
N PRO A 117 -1.77 31.36 1.29
CA PRO A 117 -1.52 30.00 1.73
C PRO A 117 -2.24 28.95 0.87
N PRO A 118 -1.64 27.75 0.67
CA PRO A 118 -2.27 26.68 -0.09
C PRO A 118 -3.59 26.27 0.58
N ALA A 119 -4.58 25.87 -0.22
CA ALA A 119 -5.80 25.28 0.31
C ALA A 119 -5.46 24.05 1.18
N GLY A 120 -4.57 23.19 0.70
CA GLY A 120 -4.01 22.07 1.44
C GLY A 120 -5.05 21.07 1.93
N ALA A 121 -4.59 20.06 2.68
CA ALA A 121 -5.47 18.97 3.16
C ALA A 121 -6.51 19.44 4.19
N ARG A 122 -6.25 20.58 4.86
CA ARG A 122 -7.17 21.21 5.82
C ARG A 122 -8.49 21.66 5.17
N ASN A 123 -8.51 21.85 3.85
CA ASN A 123 -9.70 22.20 3.08
C ASN A 123 -10.33 21.02 2.31
N ASN A 124 -9.88 19.79 2.55
CA ASN A 124 -10.56 18.62 1.99
C ASN A 124 -12.01 18.54 2.49
N LEU A 125 -12.89 17.96 1.67
CA LEU A 125 -14.30 17.81 1.96
C LEU A 125 -14.56 16.55 2.79
N LEU A 126 -15.43 16.65 3.78
CA LEU A 126 -16.03 15.52 4.49
C LEU A 126 -17.54 15.61 4.41
N TYR A 127 -18.19 14.46 4.25
CA TYR A 127 -19.64 14.36 4.30
C TYR A 127 -20.05 13.32 5.34
N LEU A 128 -20.49 13.79 6.50
CA LEU A 128 -20.80 12.94 7.66
C LEU A 128 -22.21 13.25 8.16
N ARG A 129 -23.05 12.21 8.34
CA ARG A 129 -24.42 12.32 8.88
C ARG A 129 -25.20 13.50 8.26
N ARG A 130 -25.21 13.54 6.92
CA ARG A 130 -25.89 14.55 6.08
C ARG A 130 -25.36 15.99 6.23
N ARG A 131 -24.08 16.17 6.60
CA ARG A 131 -23.41 17.46 6.64
C ARG A 131 -22.14 17.45 5.81
N LEU A 132 -22.06 18.34 4.83
CA LEU A 132 -20.82 18.70 4.17
C LEU A 132 -20.03 19.66 5.06
N MET A 133 -18.74 19.41 5.23
CA MET A 133 -17.81 20.25 6.00
C MET A 133 -16.39 20.16 5.44
N ARG A 134 -15.50 21.04 5.90
CA ARG A 134 -14.06 20.98 5.61
C ARG A 134 -13.32 20.26 6.74
N SER A 135 -12.16 19.66 6.45
CA SER A 135 -11.35 18.94 7.46
C SER A 135 -11.03 19.75 8.70
N HIS A 136 -10.71 21.04 8.55
CA HIS A 136 -10.40 21.90 9.69
C HIS A 136 -11.60 22.18 10.61
N GLU A 137 -12.83 21.92 10.16
CA GLU A 137 -14.05 22.11 10.96
C GLU A 137 -14.43 20.84 11.74
N LEU A 138 -13.83 19.70 11.39
CA LEU A 138 -14.27 18.37 11.81
C LEU A 138 -14.36 18.24 13.33
N ALA A 139 -13.27 18.56 14.04
CA ALA A 139 -13.18 18.41 15.50
C ALA A 139 -14.26 19.21 16.25
N ARG A 140 -14.60 20.41 15.76
CA ARG A 140 -15.67 21.24 16.31
C ARG A 140 -17.05 20.71 15.92
N ALA A 141 -17.26 20.40 14.64
CA ALA A 141 -18.57 20.03 14.09
C ALA A 141 -19.00 18.60 14.47
N ALA A 142 -18.07 17.73 14.90
CA ALA A 142 -18.38 16.36 15.28
C ALA A 142 -19.38 16.28 16.45
N GLY A 143 -19.27 17.21 17.42
CA GLY A 143 -20.19 17.26 18.57
C GLY A 143 -21.64 17.55 18.21
N ASP A 144 -21.89 18.23 17.10
CA ASP A 144 -23.26 18.49 16.59
C ASP A 144 -23.88 17.25 15.92
N ARG A 145 -23.07 16.22 15.67
CA ARG A 145 -23.44 15.06 14.84
C ARG A 145 -23.31 13.73 15.56
N TYR A 146 -22.45 13.64 16.57
CA TYR A 146 -22.19 12.45 17.36
C TYR A 146 -22.37 12.77 18.85
N PHE A 147 -22.98 11.87 19.62
CA PHE A 147 -23.09 12.02 21.07
C PHE A 147 -21.76 11.66 21.75
N LEU A 148 -20.74 12.49 21.54
CA LEU A 148 -19.39 12.26 22.03
C LEU A 148 -19.28 12.48 23.55
N GLY A 149 -18.54 11.60 24.22
CA GLY A 149 -18.19 11.72 25.61
C GLY A 149 -17.20 12.87 25.89
N PRO A 150 -17.03 13.31 27.14
CA PRO A 150 -16.16 14.44 27.49
C PRO A 150 -14.72 14.29 26.99
N HIS A 151 -14.17 13.07 26.99
CA HIS A 151 -12.81 12.80 26.54
C HIS A 151 -12.66 12.73 25.01
N GLU A 152 -13.76 12.74 24.25
CA GLU A 152 -13.80 12.57 22.78
C GLU A 152 -14.15 13.89 22.06
N ARG A 153 -14.81 14.82 22.74
CA ARG A 153 -15.25 16.09 22.16
C ARG A 153 -14.06 16.98 21.75
N GLY A 154 -14.24 17.71 20.65
CA GLY A 154 -13.26 18.67 20.18
C GLY A 154 -12.01 18.03 19.56
N LYS A 155 -12.05 16.73 19.26
CA LYS A 155 -10.91 15.97 18.71
C LYS A 155 -11.23 15.38 17.34
N THR A 156 -10.21 15.25 16.53
CA THR A 156 -10.19 14.47 15.30
C THR A 156 -10.14 12.96 15.59
N PRO A 157 -10.47 12.10 14.62
CA PRO A 157 -10.28 10.65 14.77
C PRO A 157 -8.85 10.27 15.16
N ASP A 158 -7.85 10.91 14.55
CA ASP A 158 -6.44 10.62 14.80
C ASP A 158 -6.03 10.97 16.24
N GLU A 159 -6.51 12.09 16.77
CA GLU A 159 -6.27 12.49 18.17
C GLU A 159 -6.95 11.54 19.16
N ILE A 160 -8.16 11.05 18.85
CA ILE A 160 -8.84 10.06 19.68
C ILE A 160 -8.07 8.74 19.67
N LEU A 161 -7.66 8.25 18.51
CA LEU A 161 -6.88 7.01 18.39
C LEU A 161 -5.51 7.14 19.06
N ALA A 162 -4.81 8.26 18.87
CA ALA A 162 -3.54 8.54 19.54
C ALA A 162 -3.70 8.59 21.07
N GLN A 163 -4.80 9.11 21.59
CA GLN A 163 -5.09 9.08 23.02
C GLN A 163 -5.34 7.65 23.53
N VAL A 164 -6.09 6.82 22.78
CA VAL A 164 -6.27 5.40 23.13
C VAL A 164 -4.91 4.71 23.22
N MET A 165 -4.04 4.95 22.24
CA MET A 165 -2.68 4.44 22.23
C MET A 165 -1.86 4.89 23.43
N ALA A 166 -1.86 6.19 23.72
CA ALA A 166 -1.14 6.73 24.87
C ALA A 166 -1.67 6.18 26.22
N THR A 167 -2.95 5.83 26.30
CA THR A 167 -3.57 5.35 27.55
C THR A 167 -3.20 3.91 27.85
N TYR A 168 -3.30 3.01 26.86
CA TYR A 168 -3.13 1.57 27.08
C TYR A 168 -1.76 1.06 26.69
N ILE A 169 -1.05 1.85 25.87
CA ILE A 169 0.18 1.44 25.23
C ILE A 169 1.27 2.55 25.26
N PRO A 170 1.42 3.33 26.35
CA PRO A 170 2.38 4.45 26.40
C PRO A 170 3.83 4.01 26.19
N PHE A 171 4.17 2.76 26.54
CA PHE A 171 5.51 2.19 26.41
C PHE A 171 5.88 1.74 24.99
N LEU A 172 4.92 1.74 24.06
CA LEU A 172 5.12 1.33 22.66
C LEU A 172 5.19 2.50 21.67
N ALA A 173 5.00 3.73 22.14
CA ALA A 173 5.19 4.91 21.31
C ALA A 173 6.63 4.94 20.74
N GLY A 174 6.75 4.89 19.40
CA GLY A 174 8.04 4.95 18.70
C GLY A 174 8.84 3.64 18.65
N ARG A 175 8.24 2.49 18.99
CA ARG A 175 8.88 1.17 18.88
C ARG A 175 8.49 0.42 17.61
N ASP A 176 9.33 -0.56 17.22
CA ASP A 176 9.04 -1.45 16.10
C ASP A 176 7.81 -2.30 16.41
N VAL A 177 6.92 -2.38 15.43
CA VAL A 177 5.60 -2.96 15.59
C VAL A 177 5.61 -4.49 15.64
N SER A 178 6.72 -5.13 15.24
CA SER A 178 6.97 -6.56 15.48
C SER A 178 7.13 -6.87 16.98
N GLU A 179 7.49 -5.87 17.80
CA GLU A 179 7.60 -6.00 19.25
C GLU A 179 6.25 -5.96 19.98
N PHE A 180 5.14 -5.75 19.25
CA PHE A 180 3.82 -5.54 19.86
C PHE A 180 3.02 -6.82 20.05
N GLY A 181 3.34 -7.89 19.33
CA GLY A 181 2.57 -9.13 19.34
C GLY A 181 2.31 -9.65 20.75
N GLU A 182 3.37 -10.04 21.44
CA GLU A 182 3.31 -10.72 22.75
C GLU A 182 3.04 -9.77 23.93
N ARG A 183 2.96 -8.46 23.70
CA ARG A 183 2.73 -7.50 24.78
C ARG A 183 1.33 -7.65 25.33
N GLU A 184 1.24 -7.75 26.65
CA GLU A 184 -0.04 -7.81 27.33
C GLU A 184 -0.59 -6.42 27.63
N VAL A 185 -1.84 -6.21 27.26
CA VAL A 185 -2.62 -5.00 27.56
C VAL A 185 -3.93 -5.46 28.19
N LEU A 186 -4.19 -5.03 29.42
CA LEU A 186 -5.37 -5.44 30.20
C LEU A 186 -5.46 -6.97 30.42
N GLY A 187 -4.31 -7.60 30.64
CA GLY A 187 -4.21 -9.02 30.99
C GLY A 187 -4.29 -9.98 29.80
N GLU A 188 -4.22 -9.49 28.56
CA GLU A 188 -4.21 -10.33 27.36
C GLU A 188 -3.21 -9.82 26.32
N ALA A 189 -2.53 -10.75 25.64
CA ALA A 189 -1.62 -10.40 24.56
C ALA A 189 -2.34 -9.70 23.40
N LEU A 190 -1.72 -8.66 22.82
CA LEU A 190 -2.30 -7.87 21.75
C LEU A 190 -2.61 -8.69 20.48
N TYR A 191 -1.85 -9.75 20.18
CA TYR A 191 -2.18 -10.64 19.05
C TYR A 191 -3.43 -11.50 19.28
N ARG A 192 -3.86 -11.70 20.53
CA ARG A 192 -5.09 -12.44 20.91
C ARG A 192 -6.30 -11.53 21.06
N THR A 193 -6.07 -10.24 21.30
CA THR A 193 -7.12 -9.25 21.49
C THR A 193 -7.57 -8.68 20.15
N GLY A 194 -8.87 -8.64 19.89
CA GLY A 194 -9.42 -7.90 18.75
C GLY A 194 -9.30 -6.38 18.94
N TYR A 195 -8.89 -5.64 17.89
CA TYR A 195 -8.68 -4.20 18.00
C TYR A 195 -9.96 -3.43 18.34
N TRP A 196 -11.09 -3.85 17.78
CA TRP A 196 -12.40 -3.33 18.20
C TRP A 196 -12.63 -3.51 19.70
N ASN A 197 -12.27 -4.66 20.27
CA ASN A 197 -12.45 -4.91 21.70
C ASN A 197 -11.59 -3.98 22.55
N LEU A 198 -10.38 -3.64 22.08
CA LEU A 198 -9.53 -2.64 22.74
C LEU A 198 -10.17 -1.25 22.68
N LEU A 199 -10.63 -0.82 21.49
CA LEU A 199 -11.28 0.48 21.31
C LEU A 199 -12.57 0.60 22.14
N ALA A 200 -13.38 -0.45 22.22
CA ALA A 200 -14.64 -0.47 22.96
C ALA A 200 -14.47 -0.32 24.48
N LYS A 201 -13.26 -0.56 25.02
CA LYS A 201 -12.95 -0.29 26.43
C LYS A 201 -12.72 1.20 26.74
N VAL A 202 -12.55 2.03 25.71
CA VAL A 202 -12.15 3.43 25.85
C VAL A 202 -13.16 4.37 25.24
N LEU A 203 -13.64 4.02 24.05
CA LEU A 203 -14.52 4.86 23.26
C LEU A 203 -15.97 4.55 23.61
N SER A 204 -16.77 5.62 23.67
CA SER A 204 -18.22 5.47 23.61
C SER A 204 -18.63 4.85 22.28
N SER A 205 -19.83 4.27 22.21
CA SER A 205 -20.32 3.71 20.94
C SER A 205 -20.41 4.78 19.82
N GLU A 206 -20.67 6.04 20.18
CA GLU A 206 -20.69 7.15 19.24
C GLU A 206 -19.29 7.65 18.90
N GLY A 207 -18.35 7.62 19.84
CA GLY A 207 -16.93 7.89 19.60
C GLY A 207 -16.32 6.89 18.63
N TYR A 208 -16.59 5.60 18.81
CA TYR A 208 -16.16 4.57 17.86
C TYR A 208 -16.73 4.83 16.46
N ARG A 209 -18.04 5.11 16.35
CA ARG A 209 -18.68 5.42 15.06
C ARG A 209 -18.09 6.66 14.41
N TYR A 210 -17.78 7.68 15.21
CA TYR A 210 -17.13 8.89 14.72
C TYR A 210 -15.76 8.58 14.13
N VAL A 211 -14.90 7.86 14.86
CA VAL A 211 -13.58 7.44 14.36
C VAL A 211 -13.71 6.61 13.08
N ARG A 212 -14.62 5.64 13.06
CA ARG A 212 -14.88 4.80 11.88
C ARG A 212 -15.30 5.62 10.66
N HIS A 213 -16.33 6.46 10.80
CA HIS A 213 -16.88 7.19 9.66
C HIS A 213 -15.98 8.33 9.18
N ALA A 214 -15.29 9.01 10.09
CA ALA A 214 -14.47 10.18 9.76
C ALA A 214 -13.00 9.83 9.45
N GLY A 215 -12.51 8.65 9.86
CA GLY A 215 -11.15 8.19 9.60
C GLY A 215 -10.89 7.71 8.17
N GLY A 216 -11.93 7.60 7.33
CA GLY A 216 -11.81 7.31 5.90
C GLY A 216 -11.63 5.83 5.51
N TYR A 217 -11.24 4.97 6.45
CA TYR A 217 -11.14 3.52 6.25
C TYR A 217 -11.76 2.74 7.41
N ASP A 218 -12.84 2.02 7.14
CA ASP A 218 -13.47 1.11 8.11
C ASP A 218 -12.50 0.04 8.63
N THR A 219 -11.54 -0.37 7.80
CA THR A 219 -10.54 -1.39 8.14
C THR A 219 -9.63 -0.95 9.29
N ASN A 220 -9.37 0.35 9.44
CA ASN A 220 -8.48 0.89 10.47
C ASN A 220 -8.98 0.64 11.90
N VAL A 221 -10.29 0.39 12.04
CA VAL A 221 -10.97 0.12 13.32
C VAL A 221 -11.75 -1.20 13.30
N SER A 222 -11.47 -2.06 12.30
CA SER A 222 -12.07 -3.39 12.19
C SER A 222 -11.53 -4.35 13.27
N ASN A 223 -12.19 -5.49 13.45
CA ASN A 223 -11.82 -6.46 14.48
C ASN A 223 -10.67 -7.40 14.06
N ALA A 224 -9.64 -6.87 13.39
CA ALA A 224 -8.36 -7.56 13.27
C ALA A 224 -7.72 -7.71 14.65
N ASN A 225 -6.71 -8.58 14.79
CA ASN A 225 -5.95 -8.62 16.03
C ASN A 225 -5.27 -7.25 16.27
N ALA A 226 -5.19 -6.82 17.53
CA ALA A 226 -4.73 -5.50 17.90
C ALA A 226 -3.27 -5.28 17.49
N ALA A 227 -2.41 -6.29 17.63
CA ALA A 227 -1.01 -6.17 17.22
C ALA A 227 -0.86 -5.76 15.73
N ALA A 228 -1.63 -6.36 14.83
CA ALA A 228 -1.64 -6.02 13.41
C ALA A 228 -2.37 -4.70 13.11
N ALA A 229 -3.49 -4.42 13.79
CA ALA A 229 -4.23 -3.17 13.55
C ALA A 229 -3.42 -1.92 13.94
N LEU A 230 -2.59 -2.04 14.98
CA LEU A 230 -1.70 -0.97 15.42
C LEU A 230 -0.55 -0.70 14.44
N GLN A 231 -0.21 -1.64 13.55
CA GLN A 231 0.75 -1.45 12.44
C GLN A 231 0.21 -0.55 11.33
N ILE A 232 -1.10 -0.63 11.09
CA ILE A 232 -1.73 -0.01 9.92
C ILE A 232 -2.04 1.46 10.18
N ASN A 233 -2.24 1.83 11.45
CA ASN A 233 -2.53 3.20 11.83
C ASN A 233 -1.23 4.01 11.91
N GLU A 234 -0.99 4.84 10.90
CA GLU A 234 0.15 5.77 10.83
C GLU A 234 -0.07 6.91 11.84
N PHE A 235 0.60 6.86 13.00
CA PHE A 235 0.48 7.90 14.03
C PHE A 235 1.64 8.91 13.96
N GLY A 236 1.32 10.18 13.63
CA GLY A 236 2.19 11.34 13.86
C GLY A 236 3.02 11.86 12.67
N GLY A 237 3.42 13.13 12.76
CA GLY A 237 4.35 13.82 11.85
C GLY A 237 3.74 14.33 10.53
N GLU A 238 4.48 15.23 9.85
CA GLU A 238 4.17 15.58 8.46
C GLU A 238 4.55 14.41 7.56
N VAL A 239 3.55 13.68 7.07
CA VAL A 239 3.75 12.48 6.27
C VAL A 239 3.95 12.86 4.80
N ILE A 240 5.19 12.76 4.31
CA ILE A 240 5.55 13.06 2.92
C ILE A 240 5.40 11.79 2.07
N TYR A 241 4.24 11.62 1.46
CA TYR A 241 4.01 10.54 0.50
C TYR A 241 4.65 10.83 -0.85
N ARG A 242 5.18 9.79 -1.50
CA ARG A 242 5.61 9.84 -2.90
C ARG A 242 4.84 8.85 -3.76
N THR A 243 4.78 9.14 -5.05
CA THR A 243 4.26 8.23 -6.08
C THR A 243 5.16 8.27 -7.31
N LEU A 244 5.05 7.27 -8.18
CA LEU A 244 5.80 7.21 -9.44
C LEU A 244 5.13 8.10 -10.50
N LYS A 245 5.92 8.80 -11.31
CA LYS A 245 5.37 9.70 -12.36
C LYS A 245 4.54 8.95 -13.41
N ARG A 246 4.84 7.67 -13.67
CA ARG A 246 4.15 6.81 -14.64
C ARG A 246 3.19 5.80 -13.99
N GLY A 247 2.79 6.06 -12.73
CA GLY A 247 1.98 5.17 -11.93
C GLY A 247 2.78 4.06 -11.23
N MET A 248 2.26 3.55 -10.12
CA MET A 248 2.92 2.57 -9.25
C MET A 248 3.20 1.22 -9.94
N GLN A 249 2.43 0.86 -10.99
CA GLN A 249 2.72 -0.32 -11.80
C GLN A 249 4.06 -0.22 -12.56
N ALA A 250 4.63 0.97 -12.71
CA ALA A 250 5.97 1.14 -13.31
C ALA A 250 7.06 0.37 -12.55
N LEU A 251 6.92 0.17 -11.23
CA LEU A 251 7.85 -0.59 -10.42
C LEU A 251 7.92 -2.09 -10.82
N PRO A 252 6.83 -2.87 -10.75
CA PRO A 252 6.87 -4.26 -11.19
C PRO A 252 7.21 -4.39 -12.68
N LEU A 253 6.77 -3.47 -13.55
CA LEU A 253 7.16 -3.51 -14.97
C LEU A 253 8.67 -3.33 -15.16
N ALA A 254 9.31 -2.44 -14.40
CA ALA A 254 10.76 -2.24 -14.46
C ALA A 254 11.53 -3.47 -13.94
N LEU A 255 11.06 -4.11 -12.87
CA LEU A 255 11.61 -5.37 -12.37
C LEU A 255 11.50 -6.49 -13.42
N ALA A 256 10.34 -6.62 -14.08
CA ALA A 256 10.15 -7.61 -15.13
C ALA A 256 11.10 -7.39 -16.32
N ARG A 257 11.26 -6.14 -16.79
CA ARG A 257 12.24 -5.79 -17.83
C ARG A 257 13.68 -6.07 -17.39
N ALA A 258 14.01 -5.86 -16.12
CA ALA A 258 15.33 -6.20 -15.59
C ALA A 258 15.59 -7.72 -15.64
N CYS A 259 14.61 -8.54 -15.25
CA CYS A 259 14.70 -10.00 -15.34
C CYS A 259 14.84 -10.47 -16.79
N ASP A 260 13.97 -9.99 -17.69
CA ASP A 260 13.98 -10.37 -19.11
C ASP A 260 15.30 -9.99 -19.80
N ARG A 261 15.88 -8.82 -19.47
CA ARG A 261 17.19 -8.41 -20.01
C ARG A 261 18.29 -9.39 -19.64
N VAL A 262 18.38 -9.79 -18.37
CA VAL A 262 19.40 -10.73 -17.89
C VAL A 262 19.20 -12.10 -18.53
N SER A 263 17.97 -12.60 -18.55
CA SER A 263 17.66 -13.92 -19.11
C SER A 263 17.89 -13.97 -20.62
N THR A 264 17.45 -12.96 -21.36
CA THR A 264 17.57 -12.92 -22.83
C THR A 264 19.04 -12.82 -23.25
N ALA A 265 19.82 -11.95 -22.59
CA ALA A 265 21.23 -11.75 -22.91
C ALA A 265 22.07 -13.04 -22.71
N ARG A 266 21.67 -13.91 -21.78
CA ARG A 266 22.40 -15.15 -21.50
C ARG A 266 21.87 -16.37 -22.22
N ARG A 267 20.56 -16.47 -22.43
CA ARG A 267 19.91 -17.71 -22.89
C ARG A 267 19.04 -17.55 -24.12
N GLY A 268 18.91 -16.34 -24.66
CA GLY A 268 18.00 -16.07 -25.77
C GLY A 268 16.52 -16.24 -25.42
N ALA A 269 16.17 -16.34 -24.13
CA ALA A 269 14.80 -16.57 -23.66
C ALA A 269 14.42 -15.59 -22.55
N ARG A 270 13.12 -15.24 -22.50
CA ARG A 270 12.53 -14.37 -21.47
C ARG A 270 12.45 -15.07 -20.11
N ALA A 271 12.45 -14.29 -19.05
CA ALA A 271 12.24 -14.78 -17.69
C ALA A 271 10.76 -14.76 -17.32
N VAL A 272 9.98 -13.81 -17.83
CA VAL A 272 8.59 -13.58 -17.38
C VAL A 272 7.58 -14.04 -18.43
N TRP A 273 6.60 -14.83 -17.99
CA TRP A 273 5.54 -15.44 -18.80
C TRP A 273 4.17 -15.09 -18.21
N THR A 274 3.31 -14.39 -18.97
CA THR A 274 1.90 -14.13 -18.60
C THR A 274 0.99 -15.16 -19.24
N ASN A 275 -0.30 -15.19 -18.85
CA ASN A 275 -1.26 -16.22 -19.26
C ASN A 275 -0.75 -17.65 -18.95
N ALA A 276 0.10 -17.77 -17.94
CA ALA A 276 0.72 -19.01 -17.50
C ALA A 276 0.12 -19.38 -16.14
N ARG A 277 -0.99 -20.13 -16.19
CA ARG A 277 -1.67 -20.64 -15.00
C ARG A 277 -0.93 -21.87 -14.47
N LEU A 278 -0.63 -21.84 -13.17
CA LEU A 278 -0.19 -23.04 -12.46
C LEU A 278 -1.41 -23.82 -11.97
N ASP A 279 -1.51 -25.08 -12.37
CA ASP A 279 -2.61 -25.96 -11.95
C ASP A 279 -2.26 -26.82 -10.72
N GLY A 280 -0.98 -27.13 -10.50
CA GLY A 280 -0.53 -27.92 -9.36
C GLY A 280 0.98 -28.13 -9.33
N PHE A 281 1.46 -28.81 -8.29
CA PHE A 281 2.86 -29.23 -8.15
C PHE A 281 2.93 -30.73 -7.93
N ALA A 282 3.91 -31.37 -8.54
CA ALA A 282 4.27 -32.75 -8.26
C ALA A 282 5.80 -32.83 -8.08
N ARG A 283 6.24 -33.65 -7.13
CA ARG A 283 7.67 -33.93 -6.95
C ARG A 283 8.04 -35.09 -7.88
N ALA A 284 8.99 -34.86 -8.78
CA ALA A 284 9.51 -35.95 -9.62
C ALA A 284 10.15 -37.04 -8.75
N GLY A 285 9.77 -38.30 -8.96
CA GLY A 285 10.35 -39.47 -8.28
C GLY A 285 9.56 -40.02 -7.07
N GLU A 286 8.50 -39.36 -6.63
CA GLU A 286 7.47 -39.98 -5.79
C GLU A 286 6.32 -40.40 -6.73
N GLY A 287 6.11 -41.71 -6.89
CA GLY A 287 5.21 -42.29 -7.89
C GLY A 287 3.77 -41.76 -7.80
N ALA A 288 3.12 -41.70 -8.96
CA ALA A 288 1.67 -41.54 -9.06
C ALA A 288 0.91 -42.67 -8.35
#